data_AF-A0A7J7V6Y2-F1
#
_entry.id   AF-A0A7J7V6Y2-F1
#
_cell.length_a   1.000
_cell.length_b   1.000
_cell.length_c   1.000
_cell.angle_alpha   90.00
_cell.angle_beta   90.00
_cell.angle_gamma   90.00
#
_symmetry.space_group_name_H-M   'P 1'
#
loop_
_entity.id
_entity.type
_entity.pdbx_description
1 polymer ?
#
loop_
_entity_poly.entity_id
_entity_poly.type
_entity_poly.pdbx_seq_one_letter_code
_entity_poly.pdbx_strand_id
1 'polypeptide(L)'
;MAVIDCFASDHAPHTLEEKCGPRPPPGFPGLETMLPLLLSAVSEGRLSLDDLLQRLHHNPRRIFHLPLQEDTYVEVDLEHEWTIPGHMPFSKAHWTPFEGQKVKGTVRRVVLRGEVAYIDGQVLVPPGYGQDVRKWPQGAVPQLTPSAPATSEITTTPERPRRGVPGLPDGRFHLPPRIHRASDPGLPAEEPKEKASRKAAEPAELMGTLDGTCYPPPPLPRQASPQNLGTPGLLHPQTSPLLHSLVGQHILSVQQFTKDQMSHLFNVAHTLRMMVQKERSLDILKGKVMASMFYEASTRTSSSFAAAMARLGGSVLSFSEATSSVQKGESLADSVQTMSCYADVVVLRHPQPGAVELAAKHCRRPVINAGDGVGEHPTQALLDIFTIREELGTVNGMTITMVGDLKHGRTVHSLACLLTQYRVTLRYVAPPSLRMPSSVWAFVASRGTKQEEFESIEEALPDTDVLYMTRIQKERFGSTQEYEACFGQFILTPHIMTRAKKKMVVMHPMPRVNEISVEVDSDPRAAYFRQAENGMYIRMALLATVLGRF
;
A
#
# COMPACT_ATOMS: atom_id res chain seq x y z
N MET A 1 5.95 -30.48 4.63
CA MET A 1 5.29 -29.34 5.32
C MET A 1 4.28 -29.77 6.39
N ALA A 2 3.47 -30.83 6.19
CA ALA A 2 2.39 -31.24 7.10
C ALA A 2 2.77 -31.63 8.55
N VAL A 3 4.06 -31.79 8.86
CA VAL A 3 4.56 -32.20 10.19
C VAL A 3 5.40 -31.12 10.90
N ILE A 4 5.58 -29.94 10.28
CA ILE A 4 6.36 -28.84 10.86
C ILE A 4 5.40 -27.78 11.38
N ASP A 5 5.38 -27.58 12.70
CA ASP A 5 4.48 -26.64 13.36
C ASP A 5 5.03 -25.20 13.42
N CYS A 6 6.35 -25.03 13.61
CA CYS A 6 6.96 -23.72 13.80
C CYS A 6 8.31 -23.61 13.08
N PHE A 7 8.62 -22.39 12.64
CA PHE A 7 9.98 -21.99 12.28
C PHE A 7 10.53 -21.09 13.39
N ALA A 8 11.71 -21.41 13.88
CA ALA A 8 12.37 -20.67 14.95
C ALA A 8 13.87 -20.58 14.66
N SER A 9 14.48 -19.51 15.15
CA SER A 9 15.94 -19.38 15.24
C SER A 9 16.32 -19.50 16.71
N ASP A 10 17.38 -20.26 16.99
CA ASP A 10 17.97 -20.40 18.33
C ASP A 10 18.64 -19.10 18.83
N HIS A 11 18.75 -18.08 17.96
CA HIS A 11 19.29 -16.75 18.20
C HIS A 11 20.51 -16.74 19.15
N ALA A 12 21.56 -17.45 18.75
CA ALA A 12 22.83 -17.49 19.48
C ALA A 12 23.94 -16.79 18.66
N PRO A 13 24.03 -15.44 18.67
CA PRO A 13 24.97 -14.70 17.84
C PRO A 13 26.36 -14.74 18.47
N HIS A 14 27.08 -15.85 18.28
CA HIS A 14 28.44 -16.03 18.78
C HIS A 14 29.47 -15.55 17.77
N THR A 15 30.56 -14.91 18.22
CA THR A 15 31.62 -14.45 17.31
C THR A 15 32.42 -15.63 16.75
N LEU A 16 33.22 -15.41 15.71
CA LEU A 16 34.09 -16.46 15.15
C LEU A 16 35.11 -16.94 16.18
N GLU A 17 35.65 -16.04 17.00
CA GLU A 17 36.61 -16.38 18.06
C GLU A 17 35.98 -17.31 19.10
N GLU A 18 34.73 -17.04 19.52
CA GLU A 18 33.99 -17.91 20.44
C GLU A 18 33.78 -19.31 19.84
N LYS A 19 33.50 -19.38 18.52
CA LYS A 19 33.31 -20.64 17.77
C LYS A 19 34.61 -21.39 17.50
N CYS A 20 35.75 -20.71 17.45
CA CYS A 20 37.07 -21.31 17.28
C CYS A 20 37.75 -21.61 18.63
N GLY A 21 37.12 -21.26 19.75
CA GLY A 21 37.65 -21.48 21.09
C GLY A 21 37.66 -22.96 21.52
N PRO A 22 38.29 -23.27 22.67
CA PRO A 22 38.43 -24.63 23.17
C PRO A 22 37.11 -25.30 23.59
N ARG A 23 36.03 -24.52 23.79
CA ARG A 23 34.68 -24.98 24.10
C ARG A 23 33.67 -24.19 23.26
N PRO A 24 33.52 -24.52 21.96
CA PRO A 24 32.70 -23.72 21.07
C PRO A 24 31.22 -23.84 21.45
N PRO A 25 30.49 -22.73 21.63
CA PRO A 25 29.06 -22.77 21.91
C PRO A 25 28.30 -23.34 20.70
N PRO A 26 27.10 -23.95 20.87
CA PRO A 26 26.26 -24.40 19.76
C PRO A 26 25.62 -23.22 18.99
N GLY A 27 24.98 -23.50 17.84
CA GLY A 27 24.22 -22.52 17.04
C GLY A 27 25.00 -21.77 15.95
N PHE A 28 24.36 -20.86 15.23
CA PHE A 28 25.00 -19.93 14.29
C PHE A 28 24.18 -18.62 14.18
N PRO A 29 24.78 -17.49 13.79
CA PRO A 29 24.04 -16.25 13.61
C PRO A 29 23.05 -16.39 12.44
N GLY A 30 21.76 -16.24 12.73
CA GLY A 30 20.71 -16.47 11.73
C GLY A 30 19.47 -15.59 11.85
N LEU A 31 19.36 -14.69 12.84
CA LEU A 31 18.12 -13.92 13.03
C LEU A 31 17.81 -13.04 11.81
N GLU A 32 18.79 -12.23 11.39
CA GLU A 32 18.59 -11.25 10.33
C GLU A 32 18.50 -11.90 8.93
N THR A 33 19.00 -13.13 8.78
CA THR A 33 19.00 -13.87 7.51
C THR A 33 17.84 -14.85 7.37
N MET A 34 17.24 -15.30 8.48
CA MET A 34 16.16 -16.31 8.47
C MET A 34 15.00 -15.90 7.57
N LEU A 35 14.45 -14.69 7.75
CA LEU A 35 13.28 -14.27 6.98
C LEU A 35 13.60 -14.06 5.49
N PRO A 36 14.68 -13.35 5.09
CA PRO A 36 15.08 -13.27 3.68
C PRO A 36 15.27 -14.64 3.00
N LEU A 37 15.87 -15.62 3.69
CA LEU A 37 16.04 -16.98 3.17
C LEU A 37 14.70 -17.69 2.95
N LEU A 38 13.77 -17.52 3.90
CA LEU A 38 12.43 -18.09 3.81
C LEU A 38 11.59 -17.43 2.70
N LEU A 39 11.69 -16.10 2.55
CA LEU A 39 11.04 -15.37 1.45
C LEU A 39 11.61 -15.77 0.09
N SER A 40 12.92 -16.04 0.02
CA SER A 40 13.55 -16.57 -1.20
C SER A 40 12.97 -17.92 -1.57
N ALA A 41 12.80 -18.82 -0.59
CA ALA A 41 12.16 -20.11 -0.80
C ALA A 41 10.67 -19.98 -1.23
N VAL A 42 9.98 -18.91 -0.83
CA VAL A 42 8.65 -18.60 -1.37
C VAL A 42 8.73 -18.17 -2.83
N SER A 43 9.65 -17.27 -3.18
CA SER A 43 9.84 -16.86 -4.57
C SER A 43 10.29 -18.01 -5.48
N GLU A 44 10.98 -19.01 -4.94
CA GLU A 44 11.37 -20.24 -5.65
C GLU A 44 10.24 -21.28 -5.74
N GLY A 45 9.07 -21.01 -5.16
CA GLY A 45 7.92 -21.92 -5.13
C GLY A 45 8.10 -23.15 -4.22
N ARG A 46 9.12 -23.15 -3.36
CA ARG A 46 9.38 -24.22 -2.37
C ARG A 46 8.50 -24.09 -1.12
N LEU A 47 8.05 -22.87 -0.84
CA LEU A 47 7.14 -22.52 0.26
C LEU A 47 6.03 -21.61 -0.28
N SER A 48 4.88 -21.60 0.37
CA SER A 48 3.87 -20.53 0.19
C SER A 48 4.03 -19.45 1.26
N LEU A 49 3.44 -18.27 1.01
CA LEU A 49 3.37 -17.22 2.04
C LEU A 49 2.51 -17.66 3.23
N ASP A 50 1.45 -18.43 2.97
CA ASP A 50 0.62 -19.03 4.02
C ASP A 50 1.43 -20.01 4.88
N ASP A 51 2.35 -20.77 4.29
CA ASP A 51 3.24 -21.66 5.05
C ASP A 51 4.10 -20.89 6.05
N LEU A 52 4.57 -19.69 5.66
CA LEU A 52 5.32 -18.80 6.55
C LEU A 52 4.43 -18.22 7.64
N LEU A 53 3.27 -17.68 7.29
CA LEU A 53 2.34 -17.12 8.27
C LEU A 53 1.88 -18.16 9.28
N GLN A 54 1.65 -19.40 8.85
CA GLN A 54 1.30 -20.49 9.76
C GLN A 54 2.42 -20.78 10.76
N ARG A 55 3.68 -20.86 10.29
CA ARG A 55 4.82 -21.36 11.10
C ARG A 55 5.58 -20.28 11.87
N LEU A 56 5.51 -19.03 11.45
CA LEU A 56 6.13 -17.89 12.14
C LEU A 56 5.15 -17.11 13.00
N HIS A 57 3.83 -17.22 12.77
CA HIS A 57 2.83 -16.44 13.51
C HIS A 57 1.71 -17.29 14.12
N HIS A 58 0.86 -17.93 13.32
CA HIS A 58 -0.39 -18.54 13.81
C HIS A 58 -0.14 -19.72 14.76
N ASN A 59 0.70 -20.67 14.36
CA ASN A 59 1.03 -21.82 15.19
C ASN A 59 1.80 -21.44 16.45
N PRO A 60 2.88 -20.62 16.41
CA PRO A 60 3.53 -20.15 17.63
C PRO A 60 2.55 -19.45 18.58
N ARG A 61 1.68 -18.57 18.07
CA ARG A 61 0.67 -17.88 18.88
C ARG A 61 -0.28 -18.88 19.56
N ARG A 62 -0.75 -19.89 18.83
CA ARG A 62 -1.62 -20.95 19.36
C ARG A 62 -0.91 -21.83 20.39
N ILE A 63 0.31 -22.28 20.09
CA ILE A 63 1.11 -23.21 20.90
C ILE A 63 1.52 -22.56 22.22
N PHE A 64 1.94 -21.30 22.18
CA PHE A 64 2.41 -20.57 23.37
C PHE A 64 1.31 -19.70 24.01
N HIS A 65 0.06 -19.81 23.56
CA HIS A 65 -1.07 -19.02 24.05
C HIS A 65 -0.80 -17.51 24.10
N LEU A 66 -0.15 -16.98 23.05
CA LEU A 66 0.21 -15.56 23.00
C LEU A 66 -1.04 -14.71 22.74
N PRO A 67 -1.21 -13.58 23.46
CA PRO A 67 -2.32 -12.67 23.22
C PRO A 67 -2.26 -12.10 21.80
N LEU A 68 -3.41 -11.64 21.29
CA LEU A 68 -3.43 -10.90 20.02
C LEU A 68 -2.62 -9.62 20.20
N GLN A 69 -1.68 -9.37 19.28
CA GLN A 69 -0.92 -8.12 19.23
C GLN A 69 -1.57 -7.25 18.16
N GLU A 70 -2.56 -6.45 18.54
CA GLU A 70 -3.22 -5.51 17.63
C GLU A 70 -2.20 -4.54 17.02
N ASP A 71 -2.51 -4.07 15.81
CA ASP A 71 -1.70 -3.08 15.07
C ASP A 71 -0.21 -3.46 14.96
N THR A 72 0.09 -4.76 14.89
CA THR A 72 1.45 -5.30 14.77
C THR A 72 1.58 -6.09 13.49
N TYR A 73 2.47 -5.67 12.60
CA TYR A 73 2.66 -6.31 11.30
C TYR A 73 4.04 -5.99 10.71
N VAL A 74 4.45 -6.81 9.74
CA VAL A 74 5.71 -6.67 8.99
C VAL A 74 5.36 -6.46 7.52
N GLU A 75 5.84 -5.37 6.94
CA GLU A 75 5.76 -5.11 5.50
C GLU A 75 7.04 -5.64 4.85
N VAL A 76 6.88 -6.51 3.85
CA VAL A 76 7.98 -7.10 3.09
C VAL A 76 7.85 -6.77 1.61
N ASP A 77 8.97 -6.50 0.95
CA ASP A 77 9.07 -6.39 -0.50
C ASP A 77 9.58 -7.72 -1.03
N LEU A 78 8.67 -8.51 -1.60
CA LEU A 78 8.94 -9.87 -2.11
C LEU A 78 9.81 -9.87 -3.37
N GLU A 79 9.89 -8.76 -4.09
CA GLU A 79 10.58 -8.70 -5.38
C GLU A 79 12.02 -8.19 -5.27
N HIS A 80 12.40 -7.63 -4.13
CA HIS A 80 13.73 -7.10 -3.95
C HIS A 80 14.79 -8.20 -3.87
N GLU A 81 15.70 -8.20 -4.85
CA GLU A 81 16.88 -9.05 -4.86
C GLU A 81 18.09 -8.32 -4.27
N TRP A 82 18.83 -9.02 -3.42
CA TRP A 82 20.06 -8.52 -2.81
C TRP A 82 20.99 -9.68 -2.42
N THR A 83 22.25 -9.36 -2.14
CA THR A 83 23.26 -10.34 -1.74
C THR A 83 23.55 -10.18 -0.26
N ILE A 84 23.55 -11.29 0.49
CA ILE A 84 23.88 -11.28 1.91
C ILE A 84 25.36 -10.86 2.09
N PRO A 85 25.64 -9.77 2.85
CA PRO A 85 27.00 -9.33 3.14
C PRO A 85 27.72 -10.29 4.09
N GLY A 86 29.05 -10.17 4.22
CA GLY A 86 29.84 -11.00 5.14
C GLY A 86 29.44 -10.91 6.61
N HIS A 87 28.76 -9.84 7.01
CA HIS A 87 28.10 -9.73 8.31
C HIS A 87 26.86 -8.85 8.23
N MET A 88 25.86 -9.16 9.05
CA MET A 88 24.62 -8.39 9.13
C MET A 88 24.77 -7.17 10.07
N PRO A 89 23.99 -6.09 9.89
CA PRO A 89 24.19 -4.83 10.61
C PRO A 89 23.97 -4.90 12.13
N PHE A 90 23.04 -5.74 12.61
CA PHE A 90 22.61 -5.71 14.01
C PHE A 90 23.15 -6.87 14.85
N SER A 91 23.62 -7.95 14.22
CA SER A 91 24.15 -9.11 14.92
C SER A 91 25.54 -8.85 15.50
N LYS A 92 25.72 -9.13 16.79
CA LYS A 92 27.02 -9.05 17.48
C LYS A 92 28.05 -10.08 16.97
N ALA A 93 27.62 -11.08 16.20
CA ALA A 93 28.51 -12.14 15.74
C ALA A 93 29.55 -11.61 14.73
N HIS A 94 29.22 -10.57 13.95
CA HIS A 94 30.05 -10.04 12.87
C HIS A 94 30.46 -11.08 11.80
N TRP A 95 29.65 -12.12 11.61
CA TRP A 95 29.77 -13.07 10.50
C TRP A 95 28.39 -13.70 10.18
N THR A 96 28.27 -14.32 9.00
CA THR A 96 27.11 -15.15 8.62
C THR A 96 27.55 -16.29 7.69
N PRO A 97 27.00 -17.51 7.83
CA PRO A 97 27.33 -18.61 6.92
C PRO A 97 26.73 -18.43 5.52
N PHE A 98 25.91 -17.40 5.31
CA PHE A 98 25.20 -17.15 4.06
C PHE A 98 25.82 -16.03 3.23
N GLU A 99 27.06 -15.60 3.55
CA GLU A 99 27.78 -14.58 2.79
C GLU A 99 27.79 -14.90 1.29
N GLY A 100 27.50 -13.89 0.45
CA GLY A 100 27.51 -14.02 -1.00
C GLY A 100 26.27 -14.72 -1.59
N GLN A 101 25.38 -15.27 -0.74
CA GLN A 101 24.13 -15.85 -1.21
C GLN A 101 23.19 -14.75 -1.71
N LYS A 102 22.68 -14.93 -2.92
CA LYS A 102 21.61 -14.08 -3.48
C LYS A 102 20.28 -14.51 -2.87
N VAL A 103 19.54 -13.54 -2.35
CA VAL A 103 18.23 -13.73 -1.76
C VAL A 103 17.23 -12.76 -2.36
N LYS A 104 15.96 -13.15 -2.33
CA LYS A 104 14.83 -12.37 -2.81
C LYS A 104 13.80 -12.22 -1.69
N GLY A 105 13.37 -10.99 -1.47
CA GLY A 105 12.57 -10.62 -0.30
C GLY A 105 13.38 -9.79 0.70
N THR A 106 12.84 -8.63 1.08
CA THR A 106 13.41 -7.80 2.16
C THR A 106 12.33 -7.24 3.06
N VAL A 107 12.67 -7.03 4.33
CA VAL A 107 11.79 -6.34 5.28
C VAL A 107 11.88 -4.84 5.00
N ARG A 108 10.74 -4.20 4.73
CA ARG A 108 10.65 -2.76 4.50
C ARG A 108 10.27 -2.02 5.78
N ARG A 109 9.32 -2.57 6.54
CA ARG A 109 8.81 -1.93 7.74
C ARG A 109 8.39 -2.96 8.77
N VAL A 110 8.64 -2.66 10.04
CA VAL A 110 8.05 -3.39 11.17
C VAL A 110 7.27 -2.40 12.01
N VAL A 111 5.98 -2.66 12.19
CA VAL A 111 5.12 -1.91 13.10
C VAL A 111 4.80 -2.79 14.30
N LEU A 112 5.06 -2.29 15.50
CA LEU A 112 4.77 -2.95 16.76
C LEU A 112 3.74 -2.12 17.51
N ARG A 113 2.51 -2.63 17.65
CA ARG A 113 1.41 -1.99 18.40
C ARG A 113 1.15 -0.54 17.94
N GLY A 114 1.13 -0.31 16.63
CA GLY A 114 0.89 0.99 16.01
C GLY A 114 2.12 1.89 15.85
N GLU A 115 3.25 1.54 16.48
CA GLU A 115 4.51 2.29 16.43
C GLU A 115 5.50 1.68 15.44
N VAL A 116 6.11 2.50 14.59
CA VAL A 116 7.09 2.04 13.61
C VAL A 116 8.41 1.73 14.32
N ALA A 117 8.75 0.44 14.39
CA ALA A 117 9.96 -0.04 15.04
C ALA A 117 11.16 -0.10 14.09
N TYR A 118 10.91 -0.34 12.81
CA TYR A 118 11.93 -0.47 11.79
C TYR A 118 11.43 0.06 10.45
N ILE A 119 12.28 0.77 9.70
CA ILE A 119 12.04 1.18 8.32
C ILE A 119 13.34 1.14 7.50
N ASP A 120 13.32 0.48 6.34
CA ASP A 120 14.39 0.46 5.33
C ASP A 120 15.82 0.40 5.89
N GLY A 121 16.11 -0.59 6.75
CA GLY A 121 17.45 -0.78 7.31
C GLY A 121 17.72 -0.06 8.63
N GLN A 122 16.79 0.76 9.13
CA GLN A 122 16.97 1.53 10.36
C GLN A 122 16.01 1.08 11.46
N VAL A 123 16.54 0.83 12.66
CA VAL A 123 15.74 0.58 13.87
C VAL A 123 15.43 1.92 14.52
N LEU A 124 14.15 2.26 14.66
CA LEU A 124 13.69 3.56 15.18
C LEU A 124 13.37 3.54 16.67
N VAL A 125 13.23 2.35 17.26
CA VAL A 125 12.91 2.15 18.67
C VAL A 125 14.17 1.88 19.51
N PRO A 126 14.19 2.28 20.79
CA PRO A 126 15.33 2.00 21.66
C PRO A 126 15.52 0.49 21.90
N PRO A 127 16.74 0.02 22.17
CA PRO A 127 16.99 -1.37 22.57
C PRO A 127 16.08 -1.80 23.73
N GLY A 128 15.43 -2.95 23.60
CA GLY A 128 14.52 -3.47 24.63
C GLY A 128 13.08 -2.94 24.58
N TYR A 129 12.65 -2.29 23.49
CA TYR A 129 11.28 -1.77 23.27
C TYR A 129 10.14 -2.82 23.29
N GLY A 130 10.45 -4.10 23.53
CA GLY A 130 9.45 -5.15 23.71
C GLY A 130 8.64 -5.01 25.00
N GLN A 131 7.51 -5.70 25.08
CA GLN A 131 6.72 -5.85 26.30
C GLN A 131 6.62 -7.32 26.68
N ASP A 132 6.67 -7.62 27.97
CA ASP A 132 6.42 -8.98 28.46
C ASP A 132 4.93 -9.30 28.36
N VAL A 133 4.56 -10.02 27.31
CA VAL A 133 3.17 -10.40 26.99
C VAL A 133 2.52 -11.27 28.08
N ARG A 134 3.31 -11.90 28.97
CA ARG A 134 2.76 -12.65 30.11
C ARG A 134 2.14 -11.74 31.17
N LYS A 135 2.52 -10.46 31.18
CA LYS A 135 1.99 -9.44 32.10
C LYS A 135 0.76 -8.73 31.55
N TRP A 136 0.35 -9.04 30.32
CA TRP A 136 -0.81 -8.41 29.71
C TRP A 136 -2.10 -8.87 30.39
N PRO A 137 -3.11 -8.00 30.52
CA PRO A 137 -4.41 -8.40 31.00
C PRO A 137 -4.92 -9.51 30.07
N GLN A 138 -5.14 -10.70 30.61
CA GLN A 138 -5.83 -11.74 29.84
C GLN A 138 -7.29 -11.27 29.71
N GLY A 139 -7.63 -10.71 28.55
CA GLY A 139 -9.03 -10.56 28.16
C GLY A 139 -9.68 -11.94 28.26
N ALA A 140 -10.88 -12.01 28.84
CA ALA A 140 -11.62 -13.25 29.01
C ALA A 140 -11.68 -14.00 27.68
N VAL A 141 -10.88 -15.07 27.56
CA VAL A 141 -11.04 -16.05 26.50
C VAL A 141 -12.40 -16.67 26.77
N PRO A 142 -13.37 -16.65 25.84
CA PRO A 142 -14.57 -17.46 26.00
C PRO A 142 -14.07 -18.89 26.17
N GLN A 143 -14.33 -19.48 27.34
CA GLN A 143 -14.18 -20.92 27.51
C GLN A 143 -15.05 -21.55 26.43
N LEU A 144 -14.42 -22.13 25.41
CA LEU A 144 -15.08 -23.11 24.57
C LEU A 144 -15.45 -24.27 25.49
N THR A 145 -16.67 -24.24 25.99
CA THR A 145 -17.31 -25.40 26.60
C THR A 145 -17.25 -26.53 25.59
N PRO A 146 -16.73 -27.72 25.95
CA PRO A 146 -16.86 -28.89 25.09
C PRO A 146 -18.35 -29.09 24.82
N SER A 147 -18.76 -29.04 23.55
CA SER A 147 -20.12 -29.40 23.17
C SER A 147 -20.36 -30.84 23.59
N ALA A 148 -21.40 -31.07 24.38
CA ALA A 148 -21.85 -32.39 24.77
C ALA A 148 -22.06 -33.27 23.53
N PRO A 149 -21.68 -34.56 23.57
CA PRO A 149 -21.89 -35.44 22.44
C PRO A 149 -23.39 -35.64 22.20
N ALA A 150 -23.80 -35.56 20.95
CA ALA A 150 -25.17 -35.82 20.51
C ALA A 150 -25.59 -37.24 20.91
N THR A 151 -26.71 -37.34 21.63
CA THR A 151 -27.42 -38.58 21.94
C THR A 151 -27.90 -39.23 20.64
N SER A 152 -27.31 -40.37 20.29
CA SER A 152 -27.89 -41.35 19.39
C SER A 152 -28.66 -42.38 20.20
N GLU A 153 -29.96 -42.48 19.96
CA GLU A 153 -30.80 -43.58 20.42
C GLU A 153 -30.35 -44.89 19.75
N ILE A 154 -29.89 -45.87 20.52
CA ILE A 154 -29.87 -47.28 20.09
C ILE A 154 -30.28 -48.19 21.26
N THR A 155 -31.22 -49.06 20.92
CA THR A 155 -31.99 -50.05 21.65
C THR A 155 -31.14 -51.13 22.37
N THR A 156 -31.75 -51.73 23.40
CA THR A 156 -31.33 -52.71 24.41
C THR A 156 -30.50 -53.96 24.00
N THR A 157 -29.44 -54.26 24.79
CA THR A 157 -28.86 -55.53 25.39
C THR A 157 -29.13 -56.94 24.79
N PRO A 158 -28.30 -58.02 25.02
CA PRO A 158 -27.28 -58.22 26.08
C PRO A 158 -25.98 -59.04 25.76
N GLU A 159 -25.09 -59.03 26.77
CA GLU A 159 -24.22 -60.10 27.32
C GLU A 159 -22.86 -60.54 26.74
N ARG A 160 -21.96 -60.78 27.72
CA ARG A 160 -20.54 -61.17 27.68
C ARG A 160 -20.43 -62.70 27.80
N PRO A 161 -19.30 -63.35 27.44
CA PRO A 161 -18.37 -63.69 28.53
C PRO A 161 -16.88 -63.66 28.18
N ARG A 162 -16.11 -63.59 29.27
CA ARG A 162 -14.65 -63.47 29.39
C ARG A 162 -13.92 -64.80 29.14
N ARG A 163 -12.64 -64.72 28.75
CA ARG A 163 -11.57 -65.64 29.20
C ARG A 163 -10.27 -64.86 29.44
N GLY A 164 -9.73 -64.93 30.67
CA GLY A 164 -8.36 -64.50 31.04
C GLY A 164 -7.36 -65.65 30.89
N VAL A 165 -6.08 -65.64 31.28
CA VAL A 165 -5.14 -64.77 32.04
C VAL A 165 -3.70 -65.23 31.59
N PRO A 166 -2.57 -65.10 32.35
CA PRO A 166 -1.62 -63.98 32.63
C PRO A 166 -0.18 -64.17 32.09
N GLY A 167 0.70 -63.15 32.19
CA GLY A 167 2.17 -63.33 32.25
C GLY A 167 3.04 -62.07 32.04
N LEU A 168 3.66 -61.58 33.11
CA LEU A 168 4.71 -60.51 33.23
C LEU A 168 6.10 -60.98 32.72
N PRO A 169 7.24 -60.23 32.82
CA PRO A 169 7.55 -58.78 32.73
C PRO A 169 8.89 -58.44 31.99
N ASP A 170 9.22 -57.13 31.92
CA ASP A 170 10.55 -56.48 31.93
C ASP A 170 11.60 -56.71 30.81
N GLY A 171 12.38 -55.67 30.49
CA GLY A 171 13.71 -55.84 29.85
C GLY A 171 13.98 -55.14 28.51
N ARG A 172 14.98 -54.27 28.55
CA ARG A 172 15.72 -53.56 27.48
C ARG A 172 16.15 -54.46 26.30
N PHE A 173 16.26 -53.90 25.08
CA PHE A 173 17.54 -53.61 24.39
C PHE A 173 17.45 -53.45 22.85
N HIS A 174 18.23 -52.47 22.37
CA HIS A 174 19.01 -52.40 21.12
C HIS A 174 18.37 -52.50 19.72
N LEU A 175 18.54 -51.41 18.96
CA LEU A 175 18.56 -51.39 17.49
C LEU A 175 19.95 -51.85 16.98
N PRO A 176 20.03 -52.65 15.90
CA PRO A 176 21.29 -53.02 15.27
C PRO A 176 21.77 -51.97 14.24
N PRO A 177 23.10 -51.87 13.99
CA PRO A 177 23.71 -50.82 13.18
C PRO A 177 23.74 -51.15 11.69
N ARG A 178 23.73 -50.12 10.82
CA ARG A 178 24.06 -50.27 9.39
C ARG A 178 25.32 -49.48 9.03
N ILE A 179 26.19 -50.21 8.36
CA ILE A 179 27.60 -49.93 8.00
C ILE A 179 27.68 -49.16 6.68
N HIS A 180 28.66 -48.26 6.61
CA HIS A 180 29.13 -47.55 5.41
C HIS A 180 29.69 -48.48 4.32
N ARG A 181 29.48 -48.14 3.04
CA ARG A 181 30.43 -48.47 1.96
C ARG A 181 30.51 -47.32 0.95
N ALA A 182 31.72 -46.79 0.82
CA ALA A 182 32.18 -45.99 -0.31
C ALA A 182 32.62 -46.92 -1.46
N SER A 183 32.64 -46.40 -2.69
CA SER A 183 33.81 -46.40 -3.59
C SER A 183 33.40 -46.02 -5.02
N ASP A 184 34.04 -44.95 -5.52
CA ASP A 184 34.31 -44.64 -6.93
C ASP A 184 35.44 -45.58 -7.44
N PRO A 185 35.64 -45.83 -8.75
CA PRO A 185 36.41 -44.91 -9.61
C PRO A 185 36.09 -44.90 -11.13
N GLY A 186 36.43 -43.79 -11.81
CA GLY A 186 37.24 -43.84 -13.05
C GLY A 186 36.67 -43.31 -14.39
N LEU A 187 37.27 -42.21 -14.86
CA LEU A 187 37.28 -41.60 -16.22
C LEU A 187 38.14 -42.43 -17.23
N PRO A 188 38.09 -42.25 -18.60
CA PRO A 188 38.61 -41.05 -19.31
C PRO A 188 37.92 -40.62 -20.64
N ALA A 189 38.48 -39.53 -21.20
CA ALA A 189 38.03 -38.55 -22.21
C ALA A 189 38.21 -38.93 -23.70
N GLU A 190 37.64 -38.13 -24.62
CA GLU A 190 38.31 -37.43 -25.77
C GLU A 190 37.30 -36.55 -26.58
N GLU A 191 37.71 -35.32 -26.96
CA GLU A 191 37.19 -34.49 -28.08
C GLU A 191 38.19 -34.56 -29.28
N PRO A 192 38.22 -33.71 -30.35
CA PRO A 192 37.25 -32.78 -30.97
C PRO A 192 37.19 -32.90 -32.52
N LYS A 193 36.35 -32.10 -33.22
CA LYS A 193 36.64 -31.66 -34.61
C LYS A 193 35.95 -30.35 -35.02
N GLU A 194 36.68 -29.65 -35.88
CA GLU A 194 36.71 -28.21 -36.20
C GLU A 194 35.81 -27.70 -37.36
N LYS A 195 35.62 -26.36 -37.35
CA LYS A 195 35.68 -25.36 -38.47
C LYS A 195 34.59 -25.31 -39.57
N ALA A 196 33.93 -24.14 -39.73
CA ALA A 196 34.30 -23.08 -40.70
C ALA A 196 33.14 -22.16 -41.18
N SER A 197 33.25 -20.85 -40.84
CA SER A 197 33.28 -19.63 -41.69
C SER A 197 32.32 -19.33 -42.89
N ARG A 198 31.92 -18.03 -42.93
CA ARG A 198 31.60 -17.08 -44.06
C ARG A 198 30.14 -17.04 -44.58
N LYS A 199 29.57 -15.97 -45.15
CA LYS A 199 29.67 -14.48 -45.14
C LYS A 199 28.68 -14.00 -46.24
N ALA A 200 27.80 -13.05 -45.93
CA ALA A 200 27.22 -11.96 -46.75
C ALA A 200 26.41 -12.18 -48.07
N ALA A 201 25.33 -11.36 -48.15
CA ALA A 201 24.82 -10.51 -49.26
C ALA A 201 23.74 -11.03 -50.25
N GLU A 202 22.66 -10.24 -50.34
CA GLU A 202 21.69 -10.15 -51.46
C GLU A 202 22.32 -9.48 -52.72
N PRO A 203 21.63 -9.41 -53.90
CA PRO A 203 20.59 -8.38 -54.16
C PRO A 203 19.42 -8.75 -55.11
N ALA A 204 18.26 -8.12 -54.85
CA ALA A 204 17.33 -7.34 -55.72
C ALA A 204 16.84 -7.74 -57.14
N GLU A 205 15.63 -7.18 -57.45
CA GLU A 205 14.97 -6.86 -58.75
C GLU A 205 13.95 -7.87 -59.33
N LEU A 206 12.79 -7.55 -59.96
CA LEU A 206 12.06 -6.31 -60.35
C LEU A 206 10.62 -6.67 -60.85
N MET A 207 9.63 -5.80 -60.58
CA MET A 207 8.50 -5.29 -61.42
C MET A 207 7.28 -6.12 -61.93
N GLY A 208 6.08 -5.48 -61.84
CA GLY A 208 4.90 -5.61 -62.74
C GLY A 208 3.53 -5.77 -62.03
N THR A 209 2.74 -4.71 -61.73
CA THR A 209 1.52 -4.18 -62.43
C THR A 209 0.43 -5.22 -62.78
N LEU A 210 -0.90 -5.08 -62.65
CA LEU A 210 -1.90 -4.03 -62.33
C LEU A 210 -3.29 -4.72 -62.16
N ASP A 211 -4.25 -4.03 -61.51
CA ASP A 211 -5.73 -4.24 -61.48
C ASP A 211 -6.33 -5.51 -60.79
N GLY A 212 -7.37 -5.51 -59.97
CA GLY A 212 -8.39 -4.53 -59.59
C GLY A 212 -9.79 -5.20 -59.62
N THR A 213 -10.39 -5.59 -58.47
CA THR A 213 -11.86 -5.55 -58.15
C THR A 213 -12.25 -6.31 -56.85
N CYS A 214 -13.39 -5.88 -56.27
CA CYS A 214 -13.96 -6.12 -54.94
C CYS A 214 -14.43 -7.55 -54.55
N TYR A 215 -14.20 -7.89 -53.26
CA TYR A 215 -14.97 -8.61 -52.21
C TYR A 215 -16.23 -9.49 -52.52
N PRO A 216 -16.68 -10.36 -51.58
CA PRO A 216 -16.02 -11.48 -50.86
C PRO A 216 -16.90 -12.78 -50.84
N PRO A 217 -16.40 -13.93 -50.34
CA PRO A 217 -17.29 -14.97 -49.80
C PRO A 217 -16.91 -15.43 -48.37
N PRO A 218 -17.86 -15.98 -47.57
CA PRO A 218 -17.65 -16.47 -46.20
C PRO A 218 -17.52 -18.03 -46.17
N PRO A 219 -17.54 -18.74 -45.01
CA PRO A 219 -16.36 -19.02 -44.19
C PRO A 219 -16.13 -20.53 -43.85
N LEU A 220 -14.98 -20.80 -43.19
CA LEU A 220 -14.57 -21.99 -42.38
C LEU A 220 -13.95 -23.20 -43.14
N PRO A 221 -13.10 -24.06 -42.51
CA PRO A 221 -12.65 -24.10 -41.11
C PRO A 221 -11.10 -24.15 -40.90
N ARG A 222 -10.67 -23.81 -39.67
CA ARG A 222 -9.28 -23.86 -39.18
C ARG A 222 -8.86 -25.30 -38.79
N GLN A 223 -7.73 -25.76 -39.32
CA GLN A 223 -6.88 -26.79 -38.70
C GLN A 223 -5.39 -26.42 -38.78
N ALA A 224 -4.75 -26.44 -37.61
CA ALA A 224 -3.36 -26.73 -37.22
C ALA A 224 -2.21 -26.47 -38.23
N SER A 225 -1.34 -25.47 -37.97
CA SER A 225 0.03 -25.57 -37.39
C SER A 225 1.12 -25.40 -38.48
N PRO A 226 2.38 -24.93 -38.25
CA PRO A 226 3.19 -25.10 -37.04
C PRO A 226 4.06 -23.89 -36.61
N GLN A 227 4.88 -24.18 -35.60
CA GLN A 227 5.80 -23.40 -34.78
C GLN A 227 6.95 -22.69 -35.53
N ASN A 228 7.39 -21.54 -35.00
CA ASN A 228 8.80 -21.11 -34.86
C ASN A 228 8.85 -19.88 -33.93
N LEU A 229 9.43 -20.01 -32.73
CA LEU A 229 10.84 -19.77 -32.37
C LEU A 229 11.18 -18.28 -32.15
N GLY A 230 11.30 -17.90 -30.88
CA GLY A 230 12.35 -17.00 -30.38
C GLY A 230 12.08 -15.50 -30.37
N THR A 231 11.61 -14.98 -29.23
CA THR A 231 11.97 -13.62 -28.77
C THR A 231 11.94 -13.57 -27.23
N PRO A 232 12.91 -12.94 -26.55
CA PRO A 232 13.01 -13.00 -25.09
C PRO A 232 11.84 -12.26 -24.45
N GLY A 233 11.12 -12.96 -23.57
CA GLY A 233 9.93 -12.45 -22.89
C GLY A 233 10.23 -11.24 -22.02
N LEU A 234 9.59 -10.12 -22.37
CA LEU A 234 9.23 -9.09 -21.40
C LEU A 234 8.36 -9.75 -20.34
N LEU A 235 8.87 -9.79 -19.10
CA LEU A 235 8.13 -10.23 -17.92
C LEU A 235 6.88 -9.35 -17.76
N HIS A 236 5.75 -9.85 -18.26
CA HIS A 236 4.44 -9.39 -17.81
C HIS A 236 4.34 -9.71 -16.31
N PRO A 237 3.97 -8.76 -15.44
CA PRO A 237 3.61 -9.10 -14.08
C PRO A 237 2.37 -10.00 -14.16
N GLN A 238 2.55 -11.28 -13.82
CA GLN A 238 1.45 -12.20 -13.56
C GLN A 238 0.78 -11.73 -12.27
N THR A 239 -0.33 -11.02 -12.40
CA THR A 239 -1.16 -10.60 -11.28
C THR A 239 -1.79 -11.83 -10.65
N SER A 240 -1.57 -12.02 -9.35
CA SER A 240 -2.26 -13.07 -8.59
C SER A 240 -3.78 -12.83 -8.65
N PRO A 241 -4.62 -13.82 -9.01
CA PRO A 241 -6.03 -13.59 -9.36
C PRO A 241 -7.00 -13.40 -8.19
N LEU A 242 -6.53 -13.18 -6.95
CA LEU A 242 -7.39 -13.22 -5.78
C LEU A 242 -7.27 -11.93 -4.95
N LEU A 243 -8.29 -11.07 -5.11
CA LEU A 243 -8.84 -10.09 -4.16
C LEU A 243 -8.22 -8.69 -3.97
N HIS A 244 -8.09 -7.78 -4.96
CA HIS A 244 -7.97 -6.34 -4.62
C HIS A 244 -8.74 -5.38 -5.56
N SER A 245 -9.33 -4.34 -4.98
CA SER A 245 -10.78 -4.05 -5.03
C SER A 245 -11.17 -2.68 -5.65
N LEU A 246 -10.36 -2.09 -6.53
CA LEU A 246 -10.73 -0.81 -7.20
C LEU A 246 -10.71 -0.87 -8.74
N VAL A 247 -10.37 -2.02 -9.33
CA VAL A 247 -10.34 -2.20 -10.79
C VAL A 247 -11.71 -1.92 -11.37
N GLY A 248 -11.77 -0.99 -12.33
CA GLY A 248 -13.01 -0.61 -13.00
C GLY A 248 -14.00 0.21 -12.15
N GLN A 249 -13.68 0.53 -10.89
CA GLN A 249 -14.60 1.25 -10.02
C GLN A 249 -14.57 2.77 -10.24
N HIS A 250 -15.71 3.42 -10.06
CA HIS A 250 -15.76 4.88 -9.89
C HIS A 250 -15.16 5.25 -8.52
N ILE A 251 -14.40 6.35 -8.48
CA ILE A 251 -13.83 6.91 -7.26
C ILE A 251 -14.56 8.21 -6.94
N LEU A 252 -15.63 8.13 -6.17
CA LEU A 252 -16.58 9.24 -5.99
C LEU A 252 -16.52 9.84 -4.59
N SER A 253 -16.39 8.99 -3.56
CA SER A 253 -16.44 9.38 -2.15
C SER A 253 -15.30 8.74 -1.37
N VAL A 254 -14.91 9.33 -0.23
CA VAL A 254 -13.97 8.70 0.70
C VAL A 254 -14.57 7.49 1.43
N GLN A 255 -15.90 7.42 1.51
CA GLN A 255 -16.61 6.36 2.25
C GLN A 255 -16.50 4.98 1.58
N GLN A 256 -16.16 4.93 0.29
CA GLN A 256 -15.98 3.68 -0.43
C GLN A 256 -14.66 2.96 -0.09
N PHE A 257 -13.71 3.67 0.52
CA PHE A 257 -12.40 3.10 0.81
C PHE A 257 -12.43 2.29 2.09
N THR A 258 -11.84 1.10 2.06
CA THR A 258 -11.49 0.33 3.26
C THR A 258 -10.03 0.60 3.65
N LYS A 259 -9.68 0.31 4.91
CA LYS A 259 -8.31 0.41 5.41
C LYS A 259 -7.33 -0.42 4.58
N ASP A 260 -7.73 -1.60 4.11
CA ASP A 260 -6.91 -2.47 3.27
C ASP A 260 -6.70 -1.90 1.86
N GLN A 261 -7.76 -1.35 1.26
CA GLN A 261 -7.66 -0.66 -0.03
C GLN A 261 -6.73 0.56 0.05
N MET A 262 -6.84 1.36 1.12
CA MET A 262 -5.92 2.47 1.36
C MET A 262 -4.48 2.00 1.57
N SER A 263 -4.27 0.96 2.39
CA SER A 263 -2.95 0.39 2.64
C SER A 263 -2.28 -0.07 1.34
N HIS A 264 -3.01 -0.83 0.51
CA HIS A 264 -2.53 -1.25 -0.81
C HIS A 264 -2.21 -0.05 -1.70
N LEU A 265 -3.12 0.92 -1.81
CA LEU A 265 -2.92 2.11 -2.64
C LEU A 265 -1.67 2.90 -2.21
N PHE A 266 -1.44 3.04 -0.91
CA PHE A 266 -0.27 3.71 -0.35
C PHE A 266 1.02 2.93 -0.64
N ASN A 267 0.99 1.60 -0.61
CA ASN A 267 2.14 0.78 -0.96
C ASN A 267 2.47 0.92 -2.46
N VAL A 268 1.46 0.89 -3.34
CA VAL A 268 1.65 1.13 -4.78
C VAL A 268 2.20 2.54 -5.04
N ALA A 269 1.69 3.56 -4.34
CA ALA A 269 2.20 4.93 -4.46
C ALA A 269 3.68 5.02 -4.07
N HIS A 270 4.08 4.33 -2.99
CA HIS A 270 5.47 4.24 -2.58
C HIS A 270 6.35 3.50 -3.61
N THR A 271 5.88 2.37 -4.14
CA THR A 271 6.59 1.64 -5.22
C THR A 271 6.80 2.52 -6.45
N LEU A 272 5.77 3.23 -6.89
CA LEU A 272 5.84 4.12 -8.06
C LEU A 272 6.75 5.32 -7.80
N ARG A 273 6.76 5.88 -6.58
CA ARG A 273 7.71 6.92 -6.16
C ARG A 273 9.15 6.45 -6.31
N MET A 274 9.47 5.26 -5.80
CA MET A 274 10.81 4.67 -5.91
C MET A 274 11.22 4.40 -7.36
N MET A 275 10.29 3.99 -8.21
CA MET A 275 10.56 3.79 -9.64
C MET A 275 10.88 5.11 -10.36
N VAL A 276 10.11 6.16 -10.06
CA VAL A 276 10.34 7.51 -10.63
C VAL A 276 11.68 8.09 -10.18
N GLN A 277 12.03 7.94 -8.90
CA GLN A 277 13.31 8.44 -8.37
C GLN A 277 14.53 7.72 -8.96
N LYS A 278 14.37 6.46 -9.39
CA LYS A 278 15.42 5.68 -10.06
C LYS A 278 15.47 5.92 -11.57
N GLU A 279 14.77 6.94 -12.08
CA GLU A 279 14.69 7.30 -13.50
C GLU A 279 14.34 6.12 -14.42
N ARG A 280 13.54 5.17 -13.90
CA ARG A 280 13.09 4.04 -14.72
C ARG A 280 12.03 4.50 -15.71
N SER A 281 12.13 4.03 -16.95
CA SER A 281 11.06 4.19 -17.92
C SER A 281 9.83 3.41 -17.44
N LEU A 282 8.70 4.09 -17.30
CA LEU A 282 7.45 3.53 -16.82
C LEU A 282 6.40 3.57 -17.93
N ASP A 283 6.17 2.40 -18.53
CA ASP A 283 5.18 2.19 -19.60
C ASP A 283 3.93 1.43 -19.08
N ILE A 284 3.60 1.58 -17.79
CA ILE A 284 2.53 0.83 -17.09
C ILE A 284 1.15 1.06 -17.72
N LEU A 285 0.86 2.31 -18.08
CA LEU A 285 -0.38 2.76 -18.71
C LEU A 285 -0.16 3.13 -20.18
N LYS A 286 0.87 2.59 -20.83
CA LYS A 286 1.09 2.77 -22.26
C LYS A 286 -0.15 2.33 -23.06
N GLY A 287 -0.60 3.21 -23.94
CA GLY A 287 -1.82 3.02 -24.74
C GLY A 287 -3.12 3.31 -24.01
N LYS A 288 -3.09 3.69 -22.72
CA LYS A 288 -4.27 4.16 -21.99
C LYS A 288 -4.44 5.67 -22.12
N VAL A 289 -5.69 6.11 -22.19
CA VAL A 289 -6.06 7.52 -22.36
C VAL A 289 -6.92 7.97 -21.18
N MET A 290 -6.57 9.10 -20.56
CA MET A 290 -7.38 9.77 -19.53
C MET A 290 -8.07 11.01 -20.10
N ALA A 291 -9.38 11.12 -19.91
CA ALA A 291 -10.10 12.38 -20.13
C ALA A 291 -10.03 13.23 -18.85
N SER A 292 -9.43 14.42 -18.95
CA SER A 292 -9.32 15.38 -17.85
C SER A 292 -10.37 16.48 -18.04
N MET A 293 -11.52 16.36 -17.37
CA MET A 293 -12.68 17.25 -17.51
C MET A 293 -12.81 18.18 -16.29
N PHE A 294 -12.41 19.45 -16.44
CA PHE A 294 -12.45 20.44 -15.37
C PHE A 294 -13.37 21.60 -15.74
N TYR A 295 -14.51 21.72 -15.05
CA TYR A 295 -15.49 22.80 -15.19
C TYR A 295 -15.23 23.97 -14.21
N GLU A 296 -14.27 23.82 -13.30
CA GLU A 296 -13.80 24.89 -12.43
C GLU A 296 -12.27 24.94 -12.40
N ALA A 297 -11.73 26.14 -12.19
CA ALA A 297 -10.29 26.37 -12.23
C ALA A 297 -9.54 25.49 -11.23
N SER A 298 -8.47 24.86 -11.74
CA SER A 298 -7.62 23.97 -10.98
C SER A 298 -6.22 23.96 -11.57
N THR A 299 -5.20 24.15 -10.74
CA THR A 299 -3.79 23.94 -11.13
C THR A 299 -3.29 22.63 -10.54
N ARG A 300 -3.26 22.51 -9.21
CA ARG A 300 -2.71 21.34 -8.51
C ARG A 300 -3.40 20.05 -8.91
N THR A 301 -4.72 20.02 -8.91
CA THR A 301 -5.45 18.77 -9.17
C THR A 301 -5.28 18.30 -10.61
N SER A 302 -5.53 19.16 -11.60
CA SER A 302 -5.41 18.86 -13.02
C SER A 302 -3.96 18.53 -13.41
N SER A 303 -2.99 19.36 -13.02
CA SER A 303 -1.58 19.16 -13.36
C SER A 303 -1.01 17.89 -12.74
N SER A 304 -1.36 17.54 -11.49
CA SER A 304 -0.89 16.29 -10.88
C SER A 304 -1.52 15.04 -11.49
N PHE A 305 -2.79 15.08 -11.93
CA PHE A 305 -3.37 13.98 -12.71
C PHE A 305 -2.70 13.83 -14.08
N ALA A 306 -2.48 14.95 -14.77
CA ALA A 306 -1.82 14.94 -16.07
C ALA A 306 -0.38 14.41 -15.97
N ALA A 307 0.38 14.89 -14.98
CA ALA A 307 1.73 14.42 -14.69
C ALA A 307 1.74 12.94 -14.28
N ALA A 308 0.78 12.50 -13.45
CA ALA A 308 0.66 11.10 -13.06
C ALA A 308 0.42 10.19 -14.28
N MET A 309 -0.51 10.55 -15.17
CA MET A 309 -0.78 9.77 -16.38
C MET A 309 0.42 9.74 -17.32
N ALA A 310 1.07 10.89 -17.56
CA ALA A 310 2.25 10.98 -18.42
C ALA A 310 3.43 10.15 -17.87
N ARG A 311 3.69 10.21 -16.55
CA ARG A 311 4.75 9.41 -15.90
C ARG A 311 4.48 7.91 -15.93
N LEU A 312 3.23 7.48 -16.10
CA LEU A 312 2.87 6.08 -16.29
C LEU A 312 2.88 5.66 -17.77
N GLY A 313 3.24 6.55 -18.69
CA GLY A 313 3.30 6.29 -20.14
C GLY A 313 1.96 6.42 -20.87
N GLY A 314 0.91 6.91 -20.20
CA GLY A 314 -0.40 7.13 -20.81
C GLY A 314 -0.57 8.52 -21.41
N SER A 315 -1.69 8.73 -22.11
CA SER A 315 -2.04 9.98 -22.79
C SER A 315 -3.20 10.71 -22.10
N VAL A 316 -3.27 12.03 -22.26
CA VAL A 316 -4.29 12.88 -21.62
C VAL A 316 -5.05 13.68 -22.67
N LEU A 317 -6.38 13.57 -22.66
CA LEU A 317 -7.29 14.45 -23.38
C LEU A 317 -7.79 15.53 -22.43
N SER A 318 -7.27 16.73 -22.58
CA SER A 318 -7.68 17.88 -21.78
C SER A 318 -8.99 18.46 -22.30
N PHE A 319 -9.99 18.54 -21.43
CA PHE A 319 -11.28 19.16 -21.71
C PHE A 319 -11.45 20.39 -20.81
N SER A 320 -11.82 21.51 -21.42
CA SER A 320 -12.16 22.76 -20.75
C SER A 320 -13.52 23.23 -21.22
N GLU A 321 -14.39 23.62 -20.29
CA GLU A 321 -15.74 24.10 -20.56
C GLU A 321 -15.73 25.24 -21.60
N ALA A 322 -14.81 26.20 -21.45
CA ALA A 322 -14.71 27.41 -22.26
C ALA A 322 -14.48 27.14 -23.75
N THR A 323 -13.92 25.99 -24.11
CA THR A 323 -13.56 25.64 -25.50
C THR A 323 -14.33 24.44 -26.02
N SER A 324 -15.34 23.96 -25.28
CA SER A 324 -16.05 22.72 -25.58
C SER A 324 -17.47 22.96 -26.13
N SER A 325 -18.10 21.88 -26.59
CA SER A 325 -19.52 21.88 -26.99
C SER A 325 -20.50 22.15 -25.85
N VAL A 326 -20.03 22.25 -24.61
CA VAL A 326 -20.84 22.76 -23.49
C VAL A 326 -21.32 24.19 -23.77
N GLN A 327 -20.53 25.00 -24.48
CA GLN A 327 -20.95 26.34 -24.93
C GLN A 327 -22.16 26.29 -25.90
N LYS A 328 -22.43 25.13 -26.50
CA LYS A 328 -23.58 24.87 -27.37
C LYS A 328 -24.75 24.24 -26.63
N GLY A 329 -24.69 24.14 -25.30
CA GLY A 329 -25.74 23.60 -24.45
C GLY A 329 -25.69 22.07 -24.26
N GLU A 330 -24.55 21.42 -24.55
CA GLU A 330 -24.39 19.98 -24.27
C GLU A 330 -24.50 19.70 -22.76
N SER A 331 -25.23 18.64 -22.39
CA SER A 331 -25.40 18.27 -20.99
C SER A 331 -24.13 17.65 -20.42
N LEU A 332 -23.92 17.76 -19.10
CA LEU A 332 -22.76 17.13 -18.44
C LEU A 332 -22.70 15.61 -18.67
N ALA A 333 -23.86 14.94 -18.64
CA ALA A 333 -23.95 13.51 -18.87
C ALA A 333 -23.50 13.14 -20.29
N ASP A 334 -23.96 13.88 -21.31
CA ASP A 334 -23.59 13.66 -22.70
C ASP A 334 -22.10 13.93 -22.94
N SER A 335 -21.54 15.01 -22.37
CA SER A 335 -20.11 15.31 -22.48
C SER A 335 -19.26 14.21 -21.83
N VAL A 336 -19.61 13.74 -20.63
CA VAL A 336 -18.88 12.67 -19.93
C VAL A 336 -18.99 11.35 -20.70
N GLN A 337 -20.19 11.01 -21.18
CA GLN A 337 -20.41 9.81 -21.98
C GLN A 337 -19.64 9.85 -23.30
N THR A 338 -19.60 11.00 -23.98
CA THR A 338 -18.82 11.21 -25.19
C THR A 338 -17.33 11.05 -24.94
N MET A 339 -16.79 11.66 -23.87
CA MET A 339 -15.38 11.52 -23.52
C MET A 339 -15.02 10.08 -23.11
N SER A 340 -15.95 9.34 -22.50
CA SER A 340 -15.78 7.91 -22.19
C SER A 340 -15.69 7.00 -23.43
N CYS A 341 -16.01 7.53 -24.62
CA CYS A 341 -15.75 6.87 -25.90
C CYS A 341 -14.29 6.89 -26.31
N TYR A 342 -13.58 7.97 -25.97
CA TYR A 342 -12.19 8.19 -26.39
C TYR A 342 -11.17 7.82 -25.31
N ALA A 343 -11.59 7.79 -24.04
CA ALA A 343 -10.74 7.54 -22.89
C ALA A 343 -11.07 6.24 -22.15
N ASP A 344 -10.08 5.69 -21.45
CA ASP A 344 -10.23 4.54 -20.54
C ASP A 344 -10.70 4.95 -19.14
N VAL A 345 -10.41 6.19 -18.72
CA VAL A 345 -10.78 6.75 -17.42
C VAL A 345 -11.11 8.25 -17.55
N VAL A 346 -12.09 8.71 -16.79
CA VAL A 346 -12.49 10.11 -16.73
C VAL A 346 -12.15 10.69 -15.36
N VAL A 347 -11.41 11.79 -15.33
CA VAL A 347 -11.22 12.60 -14.14
C VAL A 347 -12.11 13.83 -14.27
N LEU A 348 -13.05 13.99 -13.35
CA LEU A 348 -14.10 15.01 -13.43
C LEU A 348 -14.07 15.92 -12.21
N ARG A 349 -14.06 17.23 -12.46
CA ARG A 349 -14.24 18.27 -11.44
C ARG A 349 -15.37 19.21 -11.86
N HIS A 350 -16.34 19.42 -10.98
CA HIS A 350 -17.54 20.19 -11.29
C HIS A 350 -17.99 21.06 -10.10
N PRO A 351 -18.45 22.31 -10.29
CA PRO A 351 -18.80 23.21 -9.19
C PRO A 351 -20.12 22.85 -8.47
N GLN A 352 -21.02 22.13 -9.13
CA GLN A 352 -22.28 21.67 -8.53
C GLN A 352 -22.07 20.38 -7.73
N PRO A 353 -22.40 20.35 -6.42
CA PRO A 353 -22.36 19.13 -5.61
C PRO A 353 -23.22 18.01 -6.20
N GLY A 354 -22.73 16.76 -6.14
CA GLY A 354 -23.46 15.58 -6.66
C GLY A 354 -23.47 15.42 -8.19
N ALA A 355 -23.00 16.42 -8.94
CA ALA A 355 -22.93 16.33 -10.41
C ALA A 355 -21.99 15.22 -10.90
N VAL A 356 -20.90 14.97 -10.17
CA VAL A 356 -19.94 13.90 -10.49
C VAL A 356 -20.56 12.52 -10.31
N GLU A 357 -21.35 12.33 -9.25
CA GLU A 357 -22.08 11.08 -9.01
C GLU A 357 -23.12 10.83 -10.09
N LEU A 358 -23.88 11.87 -10.46
CA LEU A 358 -24.89 11.78 -11.52
C LEU A 358 -24.25 11.42 -12.88
N ALA A 359 -23.12 12.04 -13.21
CA ALA A 359 -22.39 11.73 -14.43
C ALA A 359 -21.81 10.31 -14.43
N ALA A 360 -21.36 9.82 -13.27
CA ALA A 360 -20.83 8.47 -13.14
C ALA A 360 -21.89 7.38 -13.39
N LYS A 361 -23.15 7.60 -13.01
CA LYS A 361 -24.26 6.63 -13.19
C LYS A 361 -24.47 6.21 -14.65
N HIS A 362 -24.15 7.08 -15.60
CA HIS A 362 -24.34 6.84 -17.04
C HIS A 362 -23.02 6.63 -17.78
N CYS A 363 -21.88 6.58 -17.08
CA CYS A 363 -20.57 6.41 -17.69
C CYS A 363 -20.14 4.94 -17.70
N ARG A 364 -19.76 4.43 -18.87
CA ARG A 364 -19.26 3.05 -19.04
C ARG A 364 -17.80 2.85 -18.61
N ARG A 365 -17.11 3.94 -18.29
CA ARG A 365 -15.70 3.96 -17.87
C ARG A 365 -15.57 4.46 -16.44
N PRO A 366 -14.53 4.07 -15.70
CA PRO A 366 -14.26 4.61 -14.37
C PRO A 366 -14.24 6.15 -14.38
N VAL A 367 -14.90 6.74 -13.38
CA VAL A 367 -14.94 8.19 -13.16
C VAL A 367 -14.31 8.49 -11.81
N ILE A 368 -13.34 9.40 -11.78
CA ILE A 368 -12.64 9.84 -10.58
C ILE A 368 -13.07 11.26 -10.24
N ASN A 369 -13.63 11.45 -9.04
CA ASN A 369 -13.99 12.74 -8.49
C ASN A 369 -12.74 13.54 -8.10
N ALA A 370 -12.50 14.62 -8.84
CA ALA A 370 -11.44 15.60 -8.60
C ALA A 370 -11.96 16.87 -7.89
N GLY A 371 -13.18 16.81 -7.33
CA GLY A 371 -13.84 17.86 -6.57
C GLY A 371 -15.25 18.13 -7.10
N ASP A 372 -16.26 18.04 -6.23
CA ASP A 372 -17.64 18.39 -6.57
C ASP A 372 -18.20 19.51 -5.65
N GLY A 373 -18.05 20.76 -6.08
CA GLY A 373 -18.54 21.93 -5.33
C GLY A 373 -17.98 22.02 -3.91
N VAL A 374 -18.87 22.00 -2.91
CA VAL A 374 -18.57 21.92 -1.46
C VAL A 374 -18.72 20.50 -0.89
N GLY A 375 -18.86 19.50 -1.76
CA GLY A 375 -19.03 18.08 -1.42
C GLY A 375 -17.70 17.43 -1.07
N GLU A 376 -17.23 16.52 -1.91
CA GLU A 376 -16.07 15.67 -1.63
C GLU A 376 -14.88 15.94 -2.55
N HIS A 377 -13.70 15.54 -2.06
CA HIS A 377 -12.48 15.46 -2.86
C HIS A 377 -11.67 14.23 -2.42
N PRO A 378 -12.06 13.02 -2.84
CA PRO A 378 -11.54 11.77 -2.27
C PRO A 378 -10.03 11.61 -2.46
N THR A 379 -9.52 12.02 -3.62
CA THR A 379 -8.08 11.92 -3.91
C THR A 379 -7.22 12.90 -3.12
N GLN A 380 -7.79 14.00 -2.63
CA GLN A 380 -7.11 14.92 -1.72
C GLN A 380 -7.05 14.31 -0.31
N ALA A 381 -8.13 13.72 0.20
CA ALA A 381 -8.09 13.04 1.49
C ALA A 381 -7.08 11.87 1.51
N LEU A 382 -7.00 11.10 0.43
CA LEU A 382 -6.02 10.02 0.29
C LEU A 382 -4.58 10.54 0.35
N LEU A 383 -4.25 11.59 -0.40
CA LEU A 383 -2.89 12.14 -0.41
C LEU A 383 -2.53 12.83 0.91
N ASP A 384 -3.53 13.38 1.61
CA ASP A 384 -3.35 13.99 2.92
C ASP A 384 -2.97 12.91 3.94
N ILE A 385 -3.72 11.82 4.05
CA ILE A 385 -3.39 10.70 4.95
C ILE A 385 -2.06 10.05 4.60
N PHE A 386 -1.76 9.87 3.30
CA PHE A 386 -0.46 9.39 2.87
C PHE A 386 0.68 10.29 3.35
N THR A 387 0.51 11.61 3.24
CA THR A 387 1.50 12.58 3.71
C THR A 387 1.67 12.50 5.23
N ILE A 388 0.59 12.40 6.00
CA ILE A 388 0.67 12.22 7.47
C ILE A 388 1.49 10.97 7.81
N ARG A 389 1.21 9.85 7.14
CA ARG A 389 1.92 8.58 7.35
C ARG A 389 3.40 8.68 7.00
N GLU A 390 3.75 9.32 5.89
CA GLU A 390 5.15 9.49 5.47
C GLU A 390 5.93 10.41 6.41
N GLU A 391 5.32 11.50 6.88
CA GLU A 391 6.01 12.49 7.71
C GLU A 391 6.16 12.06 9.17
N LEU A 392 5.16 11.36 9.74
CA LEU A 392 5.13 11.01 11.16
C LEU A 392 5.33 9.51 11.44
N GLY A 393 5.34 8.68 10.39
CA GLY A 393 5.50 7.22 10.43
C GLY A 393 4.18 6.46 10.63
N THR A 394 3.21 7.06 11.30
CA THR A 394 1.88 6.47 11.56
C THR A 394 0.81 7.57 11.59
N VAL A 395 -0.44 7.17 11.39
CA VAL A 395 -1.62 8.05 11.53
C VAL A 395 -2.32 7.80 12.88
N ASN A 396 -2.13 6.61 13.47
CA ASN A 396 -2.75 6.27 14.74
C ASN A 396 -2.09 7.02 15.91
N GLY A 397 -2.88 7.37 16.90
CA GLY A 397 -2.46 8.13 18.08
C GLY A 397 -2.30 9.64 17.84
N MET A 398 -2.51 10.11 16.61
CA MET A 398 -2.25 11.50 16.24
C MET A 398 -3.41 12.42 16.60
N THR A 399 -3.06 13.64 17.01
CA THR A 399 -3.99 14.78 17.15
C THR A 399 -3.87 15.68 15.91
N ILE A 400 -4.93 15.76 15.12
CA ILE A 400 -4.99 16.55 13.89
C ILE A 400 -5.85 17.79 14.14
N THR A 401 -5.27 18.96 13.94
CA THR A 401 -5.92 20.26 14.10
C THR A 401 -6.19 20.87 12.74
N MET A 402 -7.47 21.07 12.41
CA MET A 402 -7.95 21.65 11.16
C MET A 402 -8.31 23.11 11.37
N VAL A 403 -7.73 24.01 10.57
CA VAL A 403 -7.82 25.46 10.79
C VAL A 403 -8.33 26.19 9.56
N GLY A 404 -9.27 27.13 9.73
CA GLY A 404 -9.72 28.07 8.69
C GLY A 404 -11.20 27.91 8.31
N ASP A 405 -11.49 27.81 7.01
CA ASP A 405 -12.86 27.66 6.50
C ASP A 405 -13.26 26.18 6.51
N LEU A 406 -13.77 25.72 7.65
CA LEU A 406 -14.20 24.33 7.83
C LEU A 406 -15.60 24.09 7.27
N LYS A 407 -16.41 25.14 7.10
CA LYS A 407 -17.78 25.05 6.56
C LYS A 407 -17.79 24.71 5.08
N HIS A 408 -16.96 25.38 4.28
CA HIS A 408 -16.92 25.19 2.83
C HIS A 408 -15.75 24.31 2.35
N GLY A 409 -14.83 23.97 3.25
CA GLY A 409 -13.65 23.17 2.97
C GLY A 409 -13.94 21.70 2.63
N ARG A 410 -14.33 21.40 1.38
CA ARG A 410 -14.56 20.03 0.87
C ARG A 410 -13.42 19.04 1.18
N THR A 411 -12.18 19.53 1.18
CA THR A 411 -10.99 18.72 1.46
C THR A 411 -10.95 18.31 2.92
N VAL A 412 -11.32 19.22 3.81
CA VAL A 412 -11.43 19.00 5.26
C VAL A 412 -12.54 18.01 5.56
N HIS A 413 -13.70 18.14 4.92
CA HIS A 413 -14.81 17.20 5.12
C HIS A 413 -14.40 15.77 4.75
N SER A 414 -13.80 15.63 3.57
CA SER A 414 -13.31 14.35 3.06
C SER A 414 -12.23 13.76 3.99
N LEU A 415 -11.29 14.60 4.45
CA LEU A 415 -10.21 14.18 5.33
C LEU A 415 -10.73 13.77 6.72
N ALA A 416 -11.61 14.56 7.33
CA ALA A 416 -12.20 14.26 8.64
C ALA A 416 -12.97 12.94 8.61
N CYS A 417 -13.79 12.71 7.58
CA CYS A 417 -14.51 11.46 7.38
C CYS A 417 -13.55 10.28 7.20
N LEU A 418 -12.49 10.42 6.39
CA LEU A 418 -11.56 9.32 6.13
C LEU A 418 -10.66 8.99 7.34
N LEU A 419 -10.31 10.01 8.14
CA LEU A 419 -9.53 9.86 9.37
C LEU A 419 -10.26 9.02 10.44
N THR A 420 -11.59 8.88 10.36
CA THR A 420 -12.35 8.00 11.27
C THR A 420 -11.97 6.52 11.18
N GLN A 421 -11.26 6.11 10.12
CA GLN A 421 -10.70 4.74 10.00
C GLN A 421 -9.42 4.54 10.83
N TYR A 422 -8.91 5.60 11.44
CA TYR A 422 -7.71 5.61 12.27
C TYR A 422 -8.05 6.05 13.70
N ARG A 423 -7.21 5.66 14.65
CA ARG A 423 -7.34 6.09 16.05
C ARG A 423 -6.76 7.49 16.18
N VAL A 424 -7.56 8.53 15.98
CA VAL A 424 -7.12 9.93 16.03
C VAL A 424 -7.99 10.79 16.94
N THR A 425 -7.48 11.97 17.30
CA THR A 425 -8.28 13.07 17.88
C THR A 425 -8.33 14.22 16.88
N LEU A 426 -9.51 14.76 16.62
CA LEU A 426 -9.70 15.90 15.74
C LEU A 426 -9.95 17.18 16.54
N ARG A 427 -9.23 18.25 16.20
CA ARG A 427 -9.41 19.59 16.73
C ARG A 427 -9.82 20.53 15.61
N TYR A 428 -10.70 21.47 15.90
CA TYR A 428 -11.23 22.42 14.93
C TYR A 428 -10.99 23.86 15.41
N VAL A 429 -10.38 24.67 14.55
CA VAL A 429 -10.15 26.10 14.79
C VAL A 429 -10.76 26.87 13.64
N ALA A 430 -11.89 27.52 13.88
CA ALA A 430 -12.61 28.28 12.87
C ALA A 430 -13.40 29.43 13.50
N PRO A 431 -13.67 30.51 12.75
CA PRO A 431 -14.64 31.51 13.17
C PRO A 431 -16.02 30.85 13.35
N PRO A 432 -16.89 31.37 14.24
CA PRO A 432 -18.23 30.80 14.47
C PRO A 432 -19.07 30.61 13.20
N SER A 433 -18.90 31.49 12.21
CA SER A 433 -19.60 31.44 10.92
C SER A 433 -19.11 30.35 9.96
N LEU A 434 -17.91 29.80 10.17
CA LEU A 434 -17.25 28.81 9.29
C LEU A 434 -16.93 27.49 9.99
N ARG A 435 -17.67 27.16 11.06
CA ARG A 435 -17.51 25.88 11.78
C ARG A 435 -17.76 24.68 10.88
N MET A 436 -17.21 23.54 11.30
CA MET A 436 -17.45 22.25 10.67
C MET A 436 -18.96 21.99 10.55
N PRO A 437 -19.50 21.57 9.38
CA PRO A 437 -20.91 21.27 9.23
C PRO A 437 -21.37 20.18 10.20
N SER A 438 -22.59 20.33 10.72
CA SER A 438 -23.17 19.38 11.68
C SER A 438 -23.28 17.96 11.15
N SER A 439 -23.46 17.79 9.83
CA SER A 439 -23.46 16.48 9.16
C SER A 439 -22.12 15.76 9.29
N VAL A 440 -21.01 16.47 9.06
CA VAL A 440 -19.65 15.92 9.19
C VAL A 440 -19.32 15.66 10.66
N TRP A 441 -19.63 16.61 11.55
CA TRP A 441 -19.44 16.45 12.98
C TRP A 441 -20.16 15.22 13.54
N ALA A 442 -21.44 15.03 13.16
CA ALA A 442 -22.25 13.89 13.57
C ALA A 442 -21.72 12.57 12.98
N PHE A 443 -21.27 12.57 11.72
CA PHE A 443 -20.66 11.40 11.11
C PHE A 443 -19.38 10.98 11.86
N VAL A 444 -18.48 11.92 12.14
CA VAL A 444 -17.24 11.66 12.90
C VAL A 444 -17.56 11.15 14.31
N ALA A 445 -18.55 11.76 14.98
CA ALA A 445 -19.01 11.32 16.30
C ALA A 445 -19.59 9.89 16.27
N SER A 446 -20.33 9.53 15.22
CA SER A 446 -20.90 8.18 15.05
C SER A 446 -19.84 7.08 14.92
N ARG A 447 -18.61 7.46 14.55
CA ARG A 447 -17.44 6.56 14.46
C ARG A 447 -16.60 6.52 15.74
N GLY A 448 -16.98 7.28 16.76
CA GLY A 448 -16.30 7.29 18.07
C GLY A 448 -14.99 8.10 18.10
N THR A 449 -14.72 8.92 17.08
CA THR A 449 -13.55 9.79 17.04
C THR A 449 -13.75 11.00 17.95
N LYS A 450 -12.77 11.29 18.83
CA LYS A 450 -12.83 12.45 19.73
C LYS A 450 -12.72 13.75 18.93
N GLN A 451 -13.58 14.73 19.26
CA GLN A 451 -13.66 16.03 18.60
C GLN A 451 -13.61 17.16 19.63
N GLU A 452 -12.82 18.20 19.36
CA GLU A 452 -12.65 19.38 20.21
C GLU A 452 -12.69 20.65 19.34
N GLU A 453 -13.31 21.73 19.83
CA GLU A 453 -13.28 23.05 19.18
C GLU A 453 -12.40 24.02 19.99
N PHE A 454 -11.68 24.88 19.30
CA PHE A 454 -10.78 25.89 19.87
C PHE A 454 -10.98 27.23 19.18
N GLU A 455 -10.66 28.33 19.87
CA GLU A 455 -10.85 29.68 19.35
C GLU A 455 -9.60 30.23 18.65
N SER A 456 -8.41 29.67 18.93
CA SER A 456 -7.13 30.13 18.38
C SER A 456 -6.19 28.99 18.02
N ILE A 457 -5.23 29.26 17.14
CA ILE A 457 -4.16 28.30 16.80
C ILE A 457 -3.31 28.06 18.05
N GLU A 458 -3.00 29.11 18.79
CA GLU A 458 -2.17 29.16 19.98
C GLU A 458 -2.63 28.21 21.10
N GLU A 459 -3.94 28.03 21.25
CA GLU A 459 -4.53 27.11 22.22
C GLU A 459 -4.49 25.66 21.72
N ALA A 460 -4.78 25.43 20.44
CA ALA A 460 -4.85 24.08 19.87
C ALA A 460 -3.47 23.46 19.60
N LEU A 461 -2.47 24.29 19.29
CA LEU A 461 -1.15 23.90 18.78
C LEU A 461 -0.28 23.04 19.72
N PRO A 462 -0.26 23.23 21.06
CA PRO A 462 0.67 22.52 21.95
C PRO A 462 0.62 20.98 21.84
N ASP A 463 -0.56 20.39 21.68
CA ASP A 463 -0.69 18.93 21.49
C ASP A 463 -0.91 18.50 20.03
N THR A 464 -0.86 19.43 19.07
CA THR A 464 -1.11 19.14 17.66
C THR A 464 0.07 18.39 17.03
N ASP A 465 -0.19 17.22 16.45
CA ASP A 465 0.80 16.47 15.65
C ASP A 465 0.73 16.85 14.16
N VAL A 466 -0.48 17.13 13.66
CA VAL A 466 -0.73 17.58 12.28
C VAL A 466 -1.56 18.86 12.31
N LEU A 467 -0.97 19.98 11.88
CA LEU A 467 -1.66 21.24 11.69
C LEU A 467 -2.09 21.35 10.21
N TYR A 468 -3.38 21.11 9.94
CA TYR A 468 -3.96 21.17 8.60
C TYR A 468 -4.65 22.53 8.39
N MET A 469 -3.93 23.44 7.76
CA MET A 469 -4.37 24.80 7.48
C MET A 469 -5.24 24.84 6.21
N THR A 470 -6.19 25.76 6.15
CA THR A 470 -7.05 25.96 4.97
C THR A 470 -7.23 27.44 4.64
N ARG A 471 -7.48 27.69 3.35
CA ARG A 471 -7.76 29.02 2.82
C ARG A 471 -9.18 29.46 3.16
N ILE A 472 -9.34 30.71 3.62
CA ILE A 472 -10.65 31.37 3.67
C ILE A 472 -11.14 31.64 2.23
N GLN A 473 -12.23 31.00 1.82
CA GLN A 473 -12.68 31.00 0.43
C GLN A 473 -13.51 32.23 0.09
N LYS A 474 -12.86 33.32 -0.35
CA LYS A 474 -13.55 34.58 -0.74
C LYS A 474 -14.76 34.36 -1.64
N GLU A 475 -14.65 33.43 -2.59
CA GLU A 475 -15.71 33.10 -3.56
C GLU A 475 -16.98 32.44 -2.96
N ARG A 476 -16.99 32.10 -1.66
CA ARG A 476 -18.13 31.44 -1.00
C ARG A 476 -18.89 32.36 -0.04
N PHE A 477 -18.45 33.61 0.13
CA PHE A 477 -19.14 34.59 0.97
C PHE A 477 -20.21 35.34 0.19
N GLY A 478 -21.34 35.64 0.84
CA GLY A 478 -22.42 36.44 0.26
C GLY A 478 -22.11 37.94 0.21
N SER A 479 -21.19 38.40 1.07
CA SER A 479 -20.73 39.79 1.11
C SER A 479 -19.23 39.91 1.38
N THR A 480 -18.62 40.98 0.88
CA THR A 480 -17.19 41.29 1.14
C THR A 480 -16.92 41.54 2.62
N GLN A 481 -17.90 42.10 3.36
CA GLN A 481 -17.76 42.41 4.78
C GLN A 481 -17.61 41.16 5.65
N GLU A 482 -18.40 40.11 5.38
CA GLU A 482 -18.26 38.82 6.09
C GLU A 482 -16.90 38.17 5.83
N TYR A 483 -16.42 38.29 4.59
CA TYR A 483 -15.10 37.79 4.22
C TYR A 483 -13.98 38.54 4.96
N GLU A 484 -13.99 39.87 4.93
CA GLU A 484 -12.98 40.71 5.60
C GLU A 484 -12.97 40.50 7.11
N ALA A 485 -14.13 40.23 7.72
CA ALA A 485 -14.21 39.89 9.14
C ALA A 485 -13.45 38.59 9.46
N CYS A 486 -13.49 37.59 8.59
CA CYS A 486 -12.84 36.28 8.79
C CYS A 486 -11.39 36.23 8.26
N PHE A 487 -11.07 37.05 7.26
CA PHE A 487 -9.79 37.03 6.56
C PHE A 487 -8.66 37.50 7.48
N GLY A 488 -7.60 36.68 7.58
CA GLY A 488 -6.43 37.01 8.40
C GLY A 488 -6.60 36.78 9.91
N GLN A 489 -7.71 36.19 10.37
CA GLN A 489 -7.87 35.81 11.78
C GLN A 489 -6.90 34.69 12.19
N PHE A 490 -6.63 33.76 11.26
CA PHE A 490 -5.79 32.58 11.51
C PHE A 490 -4.58 32.61 10.57
N ILE A 491 -3.49 33.21 11.03
CA ILE A 491 -2.24 33.32 10.28
C ILE A 491 -1.15 32.56 11.03
N LEU A 492 -0.60 31.54 10.39
CA LEU A 492 0.54 30.81 10.93
C LEU A 492 1.84 31.57 10.67
N THR A 493 2.56 31.88 11.74
CA THR A 493 3.84 32.58 11.71
C THR A 493 4.95 31.76 12.37
N PRO A 494 6.25 32.04 12.08
CA PRO A 494 7.36 31.40 12.79
C PRO A 494 7.27 31.57 14.32
N HIS A 495 6.74 32.72 14.78
CA HIS A 495 6.54 32.97 16.21
C HIS A 495 5.55 31.97 16.84
N ILE A 496 4.39 31.74 16.21
CA ILE A 496 3.42 30.74 16.67
C ILE A 496 4.03 29.33 16.64
N MET A 497 4.81 29.03 15.59
CA MET A 497 5.50 27.74 15.43
C MET A 497 6.55 27.43 16.52
N THR A 498 6.97 28.42 17.33
CA THR A 498 7.85 28.18 18.49
C THR A 498 7.16 27.39 19.60
N ARG A 499 5.83 27.45 19.68
CA ARG A 499 5.01 26.72 20.68
C ARG A 499 4.61 25.31 20.22
N ALA A 500 4.85 24.98 18.96
CA ALA A 500 4.50 23.69 18.40
C ALA A 500 5.46 22.59 18.86
N LYS A 501 4.98 21.34 18.86
CA LYS A 501 5.81 20.15 19.04
C LYS A 501 7.00 20.13 18.09
N LYS A 502 8.10 19.54 18.54
CA LYS A 502 9.26 19.27 17.67
C LYS A 502 8.92 18.26 16.57
N LYS A 503 8.21 17.18 16.93
CA LYS A 503 7.72 16.15 16.00
C LYS A 503 6.27 16.46 15.65
N MET A 504 6.07 17.26 14.61
CA MET A 504 4.78 17.71 14.11
C MET A 504 4.95 18.18 12.66
N VAL A 505 3.87 18.20 11.89
CA VAL A 505 3.87 18.72 10.52
C VAL A 505 2.77 19.73 10.26
N VAL A 506 3.08 20.68 9.37
CA VAL A 506 2.14 21.67 8.84
C VAL A 506 1.78 21.28 7.42
N MET A 507 0.48 21.11 7.18
CA MET A 507 -0.09 20.72 5.90
C MET A 507 -1.07 21.78 5.40
N HIS A 508 -1.23 21.88 4.09
CA HIS A 508 -2.13 22.82 3.44
C HIS A 508 -2.50 22.32 2.03
N PRO A 509 -3.80 22.21 1.67
CA PRO A 509 -4.22 21.67 0.37
C PRO A 509 -3.88 22.58 -0.82
N MET A 510 -3.53 23.84 -0.54
CA MET A 510 -3.14 24.87 -1.50
C MET A 510 -4.27 25.30 -2.48
N PRO A 511 -4.27 26.55 -2.97
CA PRO A 511 -3.24 27.57 -2.82
C PRO A 511 -3.38 28.28 -1.47
N ARG A 512 -2.27 28.80 -0.95
CA ARG A 512 -2.32 29.73 0.18
C ARG A 512 -2.39 31.17 -0.29
N VAL A 513 -2.96 32.05 0.53
CA VAL A 513 -3.01 33.50 0.33
C VAL A 513 -2.18 34.21 1.39
N ASN A 514 -2.59 34.11 2.66
CA ASN A 514 -1.93 34.77 3.79
C ASN A 514 -2.00 33.96 5.10
N GLU A 515 -2.77 32.88 5.12
CA GLU A 515 -2.96 32.00 6.28
C GLU A 515 -1.66 31.30 6.73
N ILE A 516 -0.63 31.26 5.89
CA ILE A 516 0.72 30.79 6.26
C ILE A 516 1.72 31.82 5.77
N SER A 517 2.50 32.40 6.69
CA SER A 517 3.62 33.28 6.34
C SER A 517 4.66 32.53 5.51
N VAL A 518 5.21 33.19 4.49
CA VAL A 518 6.28 32.64 3.64
C VAL A 518 7.53 32.25 4.42
N GLU A 519 7.77 32.90 5.57
CA GLU A 519 8.91 32.58 6.44
C GLU A 519 8.84 31.15 7.02
N VAL A 520 7.62 30.60 7.12
CA VAL A 520 7.39 29.22 7.58
C VAL A 520 7.89 28.19 6.56
N ASP A 521 8.11 28.56 5.30
CA ASP A 521 8.62 27.64 4.25
C ASP A 521 9.97 27.02 4.60
N SER A 522 10.78 27.75 5.35
CA SER A 522 12.10 27.29 5.80
C SER A 522 12.04 26.31 6.98
N ASP A 523 10.90 26.20 7.65
CA ASP A 523 10.71 25.27 8.76
C ASP A 523 10.63 23.83 8.22
N PRO A 524 11.46 22.89 8.69
CA PRO A 524 11.43 21.49 8.25
C PRO A 524 10.04 20.83 8.37
N ARG A 525 9.22 21.30 9.32
CA ARG A 525 7.87 20.80 9.60
C ARG A 525 6.85 21.26 8.55
N ALA A 526 7.19 22.25 7.71
CA ALA A 526 6.35 22.70 6.60
C ALA A 526 6.34 21.65 5.48
N ALA A 527 5.24 20.89 5.39
CA ALA A 527 5.11 19.73 4.51
C ALA A 527 4.23 19.99 3.28
N TYR A 528 3.57 21.15 3.15
CA TYR A 528 2.58 21.41 2.07
C TYR A 528 3.12 21.30 0.64
N PHE A 529 4.41 21.51 0.39
CA PHE A 529 5.00 21.24 -0.92
C PHE A 529 5.29 19.74 -1.14
N ARG A 530 5.78 19.04 -0.11
CA ARG A 530 5.95 17.57 -0.13
C ARG A 530 4.59 16.88 -0.29
N GLN A 531 3.55 17.41 0.36
CA GLN A 531 2.14 17.01 0.21
C GLN A 531 1.67 17.15 -1.24
N ALA A 532 1.98 18.25 -1.91
CA ALA A 532 1.62 18.45 -3.32
C ALA A 532 2.29 17.43 -4.24
N GLU A 533 3.58 17.12 -4.00
CA GLU A 533 4.31 16.08 -4.71
C GLU A 533 3.74 14.68 -4.45
N ASN A 534 3.45 14.35 -3.18
CA ASN A 534 2.77 13.12 -2.78
C ASN A 534 1.44 12.92 -3.51
N GLY A 535 0.73 14.02 -3.80
CA GLY A 535 -0.48 14.02 -4.61
C GLY A 535 -0.31 13.38 -5.99
N MET A 536 0.84 13.61 -6.65
CA MET A 536 1.15 12.97 -7.94
C MET A 536 1.28 11.45 -7.78
N TYR A 537 2.04 10.97 -6.79
CA TYR A 537 2.27 9.54 -6.58
C TYR A 537 1.00 8.78 -6.20
N ILE A 538 0.14 9.37 -5.36
CA ILE A 538 -1.15 8.79 -5.00
C ILE A 538 -2.07 8.67 -6.22
N ARG A 539 -2.05 9.67 -7.10
CA ARG A 539 -2.84 9.63 -8.34
C ARG A 539 -2.26 8.66 -9.36
N MET A 540 -0.94 8.50 -9.40
CA MET A 540 -0.32 7.44 -10.20
C MET A 540 -0.81 6.07 -9.73
N ALA A 541 -0.77 5.81 -8.42
CA ALA A 541 -1.27 4.56 -7.85
C ALA A 541 -2.76 4.36 -8.18
N LEU A 542 -3.58 5.39 -7.99
CA LEU A 542 -5.02 5.31 -8.23
C LEU A 542 -5.33 5.00 -9.70
N LEU A 543 -4.70 5.70 -10.64
CA LEU A 543 -4.87 5.44 -12.08
C LEU A 543 -4.44 4.02 -12.44
N ALA A 544 -3.31 3.56 -11.90
CA ALA A 544 -2.79 2.24 -12.22
C ALA A 544 -3.66 1.11 -11.64
N THR A 545 -4.15 1.24 -10.40
CA THR A 545 -5.07 0.26 -9.78
C THR A 545 -6.44 0.26 -10.45
N VAL A 546 -7.05 1.43 -10.70
CA VAL A 546 -8.37 1.53 -11.36
C VAL A 546 -8.35 0.93 -12.77
N LEU A 547 -7.22 1.05 -13.48
CA LEU A 547 -7.02 0.48 -14.82
C LEU A 547 -6.44 -0.95 -14.81
N GLY A 548 -6.36 -1.60 -13.65
CA GLY A 548 -6.04 -3.03 -13.52
C GLY A 548 -4.57 -3.39 -13.73
N ARG A 549 -3.65 -2.53 -13.29
CA ARG A 549 -2.20 -2.77 -13.39
C ARG A 549 -1.51 -3.18 -12.08
N PHE A 550 -2.13 -2.92 -10.93
CA PHE A 550 -1.64 -3.28 -9.59
C PHE A 550 -2.75 -3.87 -8.74
#